data_AF-A0A7W4HJ73-F1
#
_entry.id   AF-A0A7W4HJ73-F1
#
_cell.length_a   1.000
_cell.length_b   1.000
_cell.length_c   1.000
_cell.angle_alpha   90.00
_cell.angle_beta   90.00
_cell.angle_gamma   90.00
#
_symmetry.space_group_name_H-M   'P 1'
#
loop_
_entity.id
_entity.type
_entity.pdbx_description
1 polymer ?
#
loop_
_entity_poly.entity_id
_entity_poly.type
_entity_poly.pdbx_seq_one_letter_code
_entity_poly.pdbx_strand_id
1 'polypeptide(L)'
;MIIQLIGSGTELENLETLVNKALNELALSDAISIKTSNDEALKMELGITQNPALAIEEESIDFRDMIFQGEVPEYDEIKSMFISILGDDDDGMGGGCGGGSCGTCETGCH
;
A
#
# COMPACT_ATOMS: atom_id res chain seq x y z
N MET A 1 -2.77 -10.89 -3.41
CA MET A 1 -1.92 -9.67 -3.54
C MET A 1 -0.59 -9.96 -2.86
N ILE A 2 0.52 -9.41 -3.36
CA ILE A 2 1.85 -9.67 -2.84
C ILE A 2 2.50 -8.33 -2.47
N ILE A 3 3.00 -8.19 -1.25
CA ILE A 3 3.81 -7.03 -0.85
C ILE A 3 5.27 -7.42 -0.99
N GLN A 4 5.98 -6.73 -1.88
CA GLN A 4 7.39 -6.90 -2.11
C GLN A 4 8.17 -5.84 -1.31
N LEU A 5 8.86 -6.27 -0.27
CA LEU A 5 9.74 -5.45 0.55
C LEU A 5 11.16 -5.52 0.02
N ILE A 6 11.70 -4.37 -0.36
CA ILE A 6 12.91 -4.29 -1.16
C ILE A 6 14.00 -3.56 -0.39
N GLY A 7 15.11 -4.25 -0.16
CA GLY A 7 16.22 -3.70 0.62
C GLY A 7 16.83 -4.73 1.56
N SER A 8 17.58 -4.25 2.55
CA SER A 8 18.25 -5.08 3.54
C SER A 8 18.56 -4.28 4.80
N GLY A 9 18.73 -4.98 5.93
CA GLY A 9 19.07 -4.38 7.23
C GLY A 9 17.89 -4.19 8.17
N THR A 10 18.15 -3.58 9.31
CA THR A 10 17.19 -3.45 10.43
C THR A 10 15.97 -2.61 10.07
N GLU A 11 16.11 -1.65 9.16
CA GLU A 11 15.00 -0.82 8.68
C GLU A 11 13.97 -1.65 7.91
N LEU A 12 14.43 -2.61 7.10
CA LEU A 12 13.56 -3.55 6.38
C LEU A 12 12.83 -4.48 7.37
N GLU A 13 13.54 -5.02 8.36
CA GLU A 13 12.96 -5.90 9.39
C GLU A 13 11.88 -5.16 10.20
N ASN A 14 12.15 -3.90 10.53
CA ASN A 14 11.17 -3.05 11.23
C ASN A 14 9.95 -2.79 10.35
N LEU A 15 10.16 -2.46 9.07
CA LEU A 15 9.08 -2.26 8.12
C LEU A 15 8.24 -3.52 7.94
N GLU A 16 8.87 -4.67 7.76
CA GLU A 16 8.20 -5.97 7.64
C GLU A 16 7.35 -6.28 8.87
N THR A 17 7.85 -5.95 10.06
CA THR A 17 7.11 -6.12 11.32
C THR A 17 5.87 -5.23 11.36
N LEU A 18 6.01 -3.95 10.98
CA LEU A 18 4.89 -2.99 10.94
C LEU A 18 3.83 -3.40 9.92
N VAL A 19 4.24 -3.82 8.73
CA VAL A 19 3.36 -4.30 7.67
C VAL A 19 2.63 -5.57 8.13
N ASN A 20 3.34 -6.58 8.62
CA ASN A 20 2.72 -7.80 9.16
C ASN A 20 1.71 -7.49 10.26
N LYS A 21 2.03 -6.55 11.15
CA LYS A 21 1.14 -6.15 12.24
C LYS A 21 -0.12 -5.48 11.69
N ALA A 22 0.01 -4.56 10.74
CA ALA A 22 -1.11 -3.88 10.09
C ALA A 22 -2.01 -4.88 9.36
N LEU A 23 -1.44 -5.80 8.59
CA LEU A 23 -2.19 -6.83 7.87
C LEU A 23 -2.93 -7.78 8.81
N ASN A 24 -2.30 -8.20 9.91
CA ASN A 24 -2.96 -9.03 10.91
C ASN A 24 -4.10 -8.29 11.62
N GLU A 25 -3.93 -7.01 11.97
CA GLU A 25 -5.00 -6.21 12.57
C GLU A 25 -6.19 -6.03 11.61
N LEU A 26 -5.91 -5.88 10.32
CA LEU A 26 -6.94 -5.73 9.28
C LEU A 26 -7.49 -7.08 8.78
N ALA A 27 -7.02 -8.21 9.34
CA ALA A 27 -7.35 -9.57 8.88
C ALA A 27 -7.05 -9.81 7.38
N LEU A 28 -6.10 -9.08 6.82
CA LEU A 28 -5.64 -9.17 5.43
C LEU A 28 -4.45 -10.11 5.25
N SER A 29 -3.89 -10.64 6.35
CA SER A 29 -2.72 -11.53 6.32
C SER A 29 -2.95 -12.85 5.57
N ASP A 30 -4.19 -13.27 5.36
CA ASP A 30 -4.54 -14.44 4.53
C ASP A 30 -4.63 -14.10 3.03
N ALA A 31 -5.03 -12.87 2.70
CA ALA A 31 -5.19 -12.39 1.33
C ALA A 31 -3.89 -11.81 0.73
N ILE A 32 -2.94 -11.44 1.59
CA ILE A 32 -1.70 -10.76 1.19
C ILE A 32 -0.48 -11.55 1.59
N SER A 33 0.38 -11.83 0.62
CA SER A 33 1.65 -12.52 0.83
C SER A 33 2.80 -11.52 0.90
N ILE A 34 3.60 -11.54 1.95
CA ILE A 34 4.79 -10.68 2.06
C ILE A 34 6.00 -11.43 1.51
N LYS A 35 6.76 -10.78 0.64
CA LYS A 35 8.03 -11.26 0.13
C LYS A 35 9.11 -10.21 0.30
N THR A 36 10.25 -10.62 0.82
CA THR A 36 11.45 -9.78 0.86
C THR A 36 12.35 -10.11 -0.33
N SER A 37 12.91 -9.08 -0.95
CA SER A 37 13.82 -9.22 -2.09
C SER A 37 14.87 -8.12 -2.04
N ASN A 38 16.09 -8.39 -2.49
CA ASN A 38 17.13 -7.35 -2.56
C ASN A 38 17.84 -7.34 -3.91
N ASP A 39 17.22 -7.95 -4.91
CA ASP A 39 17.76 -8.06 -6.25
C ASP A 39 17.81 -6.69 -6.94
N GLU A 40 18.98 -6.35 -7.48
CA GLU A 40 19.18 -5.10 -8.21
C GLU A 40 18.32 -5.04 -9.49
N ALA A 41 18.05 -6.19 -10.11
CA ALA A 41 17.18 -6.29 -11.27
C ALA A 41 15.74 -5.84 -10.94
N LEU A 42 15.21 -6.29 -9.80
CA LEU A 42 13.88 -5.92 -9.33
C LEU A 42 13.81 -4.42 -8.99
N LYS A 43 14.86 -3.87 -8.39
CA LYS A 43 14.97 -2.43 -8.13
C LYS A 43 14.95 -1.63 -9.43
N MET A 44 15.71 -2.03 -10.44
CA MET A 44 15.73 -1.35 -11.74
C MET A 44 14.39 -1.46 -12.46
N GLU A 45 13.75 -2.63 -12.43
CA GLU A 45 12.45 -2.88 -13.06
C GLU A 45 11.34 -2.04 -12.43
N LEU A 46 11.39 -1.86 -11.10
CA LEU A 46 10.48 -1.03 -10.34
C LEU A 46 10.87 0.46 -10.31
N GLY A 47 12.08 0.82 -10.73
CA GLY A 47 12.59 2.19 -10.63
C GLY A 47 12.98 2.63 -9.21
N ILE A 48 13.30 1.69 -8.33
CA ILE A 48 13.70 1.95 -6.94
C ILE A 48 15.14 2.46 -6.91
N THR A 49 15.32 3.59 -6.24
CA THR A 49 16.60 4.27 -6.09
C THR A 49 17.07 4.34 -4.64
N GLN A 50 16.16 4.12 -3.69
CA GLN A 50 16.43 4.21 -2.25
C GLN A 50 15.89 2.97 -1.51
N ASN A 51 16.60 2.52 -0.47
CA ASN A 51 16.20 1.38 0.36
C ASN A 51 15.96 1.88 1.80
N PRO A 52 15.03 1.28 2.56
CA PRO A 52 14.10 0.24 2.14
C PRO A 52 12.98 0.81 1.24
N ALA A 53 12.37 -0.05 0.43
CA ALA A 53 11.24 0.29 -0.43
C ALA A 53 10.12 -0.75 -0.29
N LEU A 54 8.88 -0.31 -0.43
CA LEU A 54 7.71 -1.17 -0.41
C LEU A 54 6.99 -1.05 -1.75
N ALA A 55 6.86 -2.18 -2.43
CA ALA A 55 6.06 -2.33 -3.62
C ALA A 55 4.91 -3.29 -3.33
N ILE A 56 3.78 -3.05 -3.98
CA ILE A 56 2.62 -3.95 -3.96
C ILE A 56 2.47 -4.50 -5.38
N GLU A 57 2.46 -5.82 -5.48
CA GLU A 57 2.24 -6.57 -6.71
C GLU A 57 0.86 -7.23 -6.65
N GLU A 58 0.08 -7.11 -7.71
CA GLU A 58 -1.20 -7.80 -7.85
C GLU A 58 -1.07 -8.97 -8.83
N GLU A 59 -1.53 -10.17 -8.46
CA GLU A 59 -1.45 -11.36 -9.33
C GLU A 59 -2.45 -11.31 -10.50
N SER A 60 -3.48 -10.47 -10.41
CA SER A 60 -4.60 -10.43 -11.37
C SER A 60 -4.25 -9.67 -12.66
N ILE A 61 -3.25 -8.81 -12.61
CA ILE A 61 -2.73 -7.98 -13.68
C ILE A 61 -1.30 -7.68 -13.26
N ASP A 62 -0.27 -7.99 -14.06
CA ASP A 62 1.17 -7.70 -13.80
C ASP A 62 1.42 -6.21 -13.51
N PHE A 63 0.89 -5.73 -12.40
CA PHE A 63 0.82 -4.36 -11.95
C PHE A 63 1.57 -4.31 -10.65
N ARG A 64 2.58 -3.46 -10.66
CA ARG A 64 3.44 -3.22 -9.52
C ARG A 64 3.37 -1.75 -9.20
N ASP A 65 2.81 -1.45 -8.05
CA ASP A 65 2.75 -0.09 -7.55
C ASP A 65 3.82 0.10 -6.49
N MET A 66 4.67 1.11 -6.67
CA MET A 66 5.64 1.48 -5.67
C MET A 66 4.98 2.43 -4.69
N ILE A 67 4.88 2.02 -3.43
CA ILE A 67 4.20 2.79 -2.40
C ILE A 67 5.16 3.80 -1.75
N PHE A 68 6.39 3.39 -1.44
CA PHE A 68 7.43 4.30 -0.93
C PHE A 68 8.84 3.72 -1.08
N GLN A 69 9.84 4.59 -0.95
CA GLN A 69 11.27 4.25 -0.96
C GLN A 69 12.08 5.21 -0.08
N GLY A 70 13.10 4.69 0.60
CA GLY A 70 14.12 5.47 1.32
C GLY A 70 13.80 5.80 2.78
N GLU A 71 12.58 5.58 3.25
CA GLU A 71 12.22 5.70 4.66
C GLU A 71 11.15 4.68 5.06
N VAL A 72 11.09 4.36 6.36
CA VAL A 72 10.07 3.48 6.93
C VAL A 72 8.93 4.37 7.45
N PRO A 73 7.74 4.36 6.81
CA PRO A 73 6.61 5.14 7.26
C PRO A 73 6.09 4.67 8.63
N GLU A 74 5.33 5.55 9.27
CA GLU A 74 4.73 5.22 10.56
C GLU A 74 3.62 4.18 10.43
N TYR A 75 3.36 3.46 11.53
CA TYR A 75 2.36 2.41 11.58
C TYR A 75 0.96 2.86 11.12
N ASP A 76 0.54 4.05 11.55
CA ASP A 76 -0.75 4.63 11.18
C ASP A 76 -0.86 4.96 9.69
N GLU A 77 0.26 5.36 9.06
CA GLU A 77 0.31 5.61 7.61
C GLU A 77 0.20 4.30 6.83
N ILE A 78 0.95 3.27 7.24
CA ILE A 78 0.89 1.93 6.63
C ILE A 78 -0.54 1.39 6.67
N LYS A 79 -1.23 1.51 7.81
CA LYS A 79 -2.64 1.12 7.93
C LYS A 79 -3.54 1.93 7.02
N SER A 80 -3.40 3.25 7.02
CA SER A 80 -4.22 4.14 6.19
C SER A 80 -4.04 3.84 4.70
N MET A 81 -2.82 3.51 4.27
CA MET A 81 -2.54 3.07 2.90
C MET A 81 -3.22 1.73 2.57
N PHE A 82 -3.09 0.71 3.42
CA PHE A 82 -3.75 -0.57 3.18
C PHE A 82 -5.28 -0.44 3.15
N ILE A 83 -5.86 0.39 4.02
CA ILE A 83 -7.30 0.70 3.99
C ILE A 83 -7.66 1.45 2.72
N SER A 84 -6.83 2.36 2.21
CA SER A 84 -7.11 3.07 0.95
C SER A 84 -7.03 2.16 -0.27
N ILE A 85 -6.18 1.13 -0.24
CA ILE A 85 -5.99 0.18 -1.35
C ILE A 85 -7.00 -0.97 -1.30
N LEU A 86 -7.41 -1.41 -0.10
CA LEU A 86 -8.21 -2.63 0.10
C LEU A 86 -9.58 -2.38 0.75
N GLY A 87 -9.75 -1.23 1.39
CA GLY A 87 -10.98 -0.86 2.10
C GLY A 87 -12.08 -0.28 1.22
N ASP A 88 -12.00 -0.45 -0.11
CA ASP A 88 -13.10 -0.09 -1.02
C ASP A 88 -14.21 -1.17 -1.07
N ASP A 89 -14.01 -2.32 -0.41
CA ASP A 89 -14.97 -3.44 -0.34
C ASP A 89 -15.52 -3.66 1.10
N ASP A 90 -16.18 -2.65 1.69
CA ASP A 90 -17.36 -2.89 2.57
C ASP A 90 -18.12 -1.57 2.78
N ASP A 91 -19.40 -1.58 2.45
CA ASP A 91 -20.36 -0.49 2.57
C ASP A 91 -20.29 0.29 3.91
N GLY A 92 -19.70 1.49 3.90
CA GLY A 92 -19.52 2.25 5.14
C GLY A 92 -19.14 3.71 5.01
N MET A 93 -20.05 4.53 4.46
CA MET A 93 -20.31 5.91 4.90
C MET A 93 -19.14 6.71 5.52
N GLY A 94 -18.40 7.45 4.68
CA GLY A 94 -17.75 8.71 5.06
C GLY A 94 -16.23 8.69 5.17
N GLY A 95 -15.55 9.46 4.32
CA GLY A 95 -14.16 9.82 4.60
C GLY A 95 -13.27 10.26 3.44
N GLY A 96 -13.75 10.35 2.19
CA GLY A 96 -12.96 10.92 1.10
C GLY A 96 -12.82 12.44 1.23
N CYS A 97 -11.75 12.93 1.83
CA CYS A 97 -11.42 14.34 1.86
C CYS A 97 -10.71 14.79 0.57
N GLY A 98 -11.41 15.63 -0.22
CA GLY A 98 -10.79 16.85 -0.75
C GLY A 98 -10.56 16.98 -2.25
N GLY A 99 -11.45 17.73 -2.93
CA GLY A 99 -11.04 18.82 -3.81
C GLY A 99 -10.75 18.52 -5.28
N GLY A 100 -11.79 18.54 -6.12
CA GLY A 100 -11.63 18.52 -7.58
C GLY A 100 -12.93 18.69 -8.37
N SER A 101 -13.48 19.90 -8.36
CA SER A 101 -14.49 20.47 -9.28
C SER A 101 -14.98 19.63 -10.48
N CYS A 102 -16.23 19.13 -10.42
CA CYS A 102 -17.17 18.96 -11.55
C CYS A 102 -18.49 18.42 -10.97
N GLY A 103 -19.70 18.93 -11.15
CA GLY A 103 -20.29 20.07 -11.83
C GLY A 103 -21.80 19.99 -11.51
N THR A 104 -22.45 21.14 -11.34
CA THR A 104 -23.91 21.34 -11.30
C THR A 104 -24.72 20.52 -10.28
N CYS A 105 -24.99 21.15 -9.14
CA CYS A 105 -26.18 20.90 -8.34
C CYS A 105 -27.43 21.36 -9.09
N GLU A 106 -28.09 20.48 -9.82
CA GLU A 106 -29.46 20.70 -10.29
C GLU A 106 -30.29 19.43 -10.10
N THR A 107 -31.55 19.64 -9.72
CA THR A 107 -32.61 18.66 -9.37
C THR A 107 -32.54 18.22 -7.91
N GLY A 108 -33.26 18.83 -6.97
CA GLY A 108 -34.67 19.19 -7.05
C GLY A 108 -35.46 18.11 -6.30
N CYS A 109 -35.64 18.30 -5.00
CA CYS A 109 -36.59 17.52 -4.20
C CYS A 109 -38.01 17.81 -4.71
N HIS A 110 -38.70 16.77 -5.17
CA HIS A 110 -40.15 16.71 -5.22
C HIS A 110 -40.61 15.26 -4.99
#